data_AF-A0A923X010-F1
#
_entry.id   AF-A0A923X010-F1
#
_cell.length_a   1.000
_cell.length_b   1.000
_cell.length_c   1.000
_cell.angle_alpha   90.00
_cell.angle_beta   90.00
_cell.angle_gamma   90.00
#
_symmetry.space_group_name_H-M   'P 1'
#
loop_
_entity.id
_entity.type
_entity.pdbx_description
1 polymer ?
#
loop_
_entity_poly.entity_id
_entity_poly.type
_entity_poly.pdbx_seq_one_letter_code
_entity_poly.pdbx_strand_id
1 'polypeptide(L)'
;MTIIYLLPHFDDEIFIIPKIRTDREHGHSQLFIFFMSSPLRAKESLRFLQKLGIATEKVLLMGDKFAANDGQLLNYFNEFYSAMISLTQIHNDDIEIVCPAFEGGHHDHDAISILGRALAKSWQCNLFEFYLYHGYGTQG
;
A
#
# COMPACT_ATOMS: atom_id res chain seq x y z
N MET A 1 11.42 -13.79 0.88
CA MET A 1 10.15 -13.15 1.26
C MET A 1 9.92 -11.94 0.36
N THR A 2 8.66 -11.75 -0.02
CA THR A 2 8.16 -10.59 -0.76
C THR A 2 7.32 -9.73 0.19
N ILE A 3 7.65 -8.45 0.29
CA ILE A 3 6.89 -7.47 1.06
C ILE A 3 6.04 -6.66 0.09
N ILE A 4 4.73 -6.63 0.32
CA ILE A 4 3.78 -5.85 -0.49
C ILE A 4 3.31 -4.67 0.34
N TYR A 5 3.75 -3.48 -0.02
CA TYR A 5 3.30 -2.21 0.55
C TYR A 5 2.03 -1.76 -0.16
N LEU A 6 0.89 -1.88 0.51
CA LEU A 6 -0.41 -1.41 0.05
C LEU A 6 -0.69 -0.02 0.62
N LEU A 7 -0.53 1.00 -0.23
CA LEU A 7 -0.60 2.40 0.16
C LEU A 7 -1.75 3.11 -0.58
N PRO A 8 -2.68 3.76 0.13
CA PRO A 8 -3.78 4.46 -0.51
C PRO A 8 -3.26 5.70 -1.26
N HIS A 9 -2.41 6.49 -0.63
CA HIS A 9 -1.91 7.75 -1.18
C HIS A 9 -0.41 7.71 -1.46
N PHE A 10 0.00 8.56 -2.40
CA PHE A 10 1.40 8.95 -2.54
C PHE A 10 1.80 9.79 -1.33
N ASP A 11 2.95 9.52 -0.73
CA ASP A 11 3.52 10.09 0.51
C ASP A 11 3.33 9.25 1.78
N ASP A 12 2.39 8.31 1.79
CA ASP A 12 2.23 7.36 2.91
C ASP A 12 3.51 6.56 3.18
N GLU A 13 4.32 6.33 2.14
CA GLU A 13 5.61 5.62 2.26
C GLU A 13 6.63 6.32 3.17
N ILE A 14 6.45 7.62 3.45
CA ILE A 14 7.33 8.39 4.34
C ILE A 14 7.21 7.90 5.79
N PHE A 15 6.02 7.46 6.20
CA PHE A 15 5.77 7.00 7.57
C PHE A 15 6.41 5.63 7.86
N ILE A 16 6.80 4.89 6.82
CA ILE A 16 7.29 3.53 6.94
C ILE A 16 8.74 3.35 6.47
N ILE A 17 9.50 4.46 6.33
CA ILE A 17 10.92 4.47 5.96
C ILE A 17 11.79 3.49 6.76
N PRO A 18 11.70 3.40 8.10
CA PRO A 18 12.55 2.50 8.86
C PRO A 18 12.36 1.04 8.42
N LYS A 19 11.11 0.61 8.23
CA LYS A 19 10.81 -0.74 7.77
C LYS A 19 11.24 -0.98 6.32
N ILE A 20 11.03 -0.02 5.41
CA ILE A 20 11.54 -0.11 4.03
C ILE A 20 13.05 -0.38 4.00
N ARG A 21 13.81 0.32 4.85
CA ARG A 21 15.26 0.12 4.98
C ARG A 21 15.60 -1.24 5.56
N THR A 22 14.94 -1.63 6.65
CA THR A 22 15.13 -2.94 7.28
C THR A 22 14.84 -4.08 6.32
N ASP A 23 13.73 -4.03 5.59
CA ASP A 23 13.36 -5.07 4.61
C ASP A 23 14.40 -5.14 3.48
N ARG A 24 14.95 -3.99 3.07
CA ARG A 24 16.01 -3.92 2.06
C ARG A 24 17.32 -4.52 2.57
N GLU A 25 17.70 -4.19 3.80
CA GLU A 25 18.91 -4.70 4.46
C GLU A 25 18.86 -6.23 4.62
N HIS A 26 17.67 -6.79 4.85
CA HIS A 26 17.44 -8.23 4.86
C HIS A 26 17.30 -8.87 3.46
N GLY A 27 17.45 -8.09 2.38
CA GLY A 27 17.38 -8.59 1.01
C GLY A 27 15.98 -9.03 0.58
N HIS A 28 14.92 -8.53 1.22
CA HIS A 28 13.55 -8.85 0.82
C HIS A 28 13.18 -8.16 -0.50
N SER A 29 12.43 -8.86 -1.34
CA SER A 29 11.81 -8.26 -2.52
C SER A 29 10.68 -7.35 -2.05
N GLN A 30 10.64 -6.11 -2.50
CA GLN A 30 9.62 -5.15 -2.10
C GLN A 30 8.80 -4.75 -3.32
N LEU A 31 7.48 -4.69 -3.16
CA LEU A 31 6.52 -4.25 -4.16
C LEU A 31 5.63 -3.17 -3.53
N PHE A 32 5.59 -1.99 -4.13
CA PHE A 32 4.72 -0.90 -3.70
C PHE A 32 3.51 -0.83 -4.62
N ILE A 33 2.32 -0.70 -4.03
CA ILE A 33 1.07 -0.58 -4.77
C ILE A 33 0.35 0.65 -4.24
N PHE A 34 0.20 1.65 -5.11
CA PHE A 34 -0.52 2.88 -4.81
C PHE A 34 -1.94 2.85 -5.38
N PHE A 35 -2.94 3.21 -4.58
CA PHE A 35 -4.33 3.24 -5.02
C PHE A 35 -4.73 4.56 -5.68
N MET A 36 -4.21 5.71 -5.26
CA MET A 36 -4.60 7.02 -5.81
C MET A 36 -4.01 7.28 -7.21
N SER A 37 -4.73 8.00 -8.07
CA SER A 37 -4.19 8.57 -9.32
C SER A 37 -3.82 10.04 -9.15
N SER A 38 -2.55 10.35 -9.36
CA SER A 38 -2.05 11.73 -9.42
C SER A 38 -0.68 11.75 -10.08
N PRO A 39 -0.57 12.16 -11.37
CA PRO A 39 0.69 12.07 -12.11
C PRO A 39 1.85 12.86 -11.51
N LEU A 40 1.56 13.99 -10.84
CA LEU A 40 2.59 14.77 -10.16
C LEU A 40 3.10 14.05 -8.91
N ARG A 41 2.18 13.60 -8.05
CA ARG A 41 2.49 12.92 -6.80
C ARG A 41 3.13 11.55 -7.03
N ALA A 42 2.70 10.83 -8.06
CA ALA A 42 3.35 9.60 -8.50
C ALA A 42 4.83 9.80 -8.82
N LYS A 43 5.19 10.88 -9.53
CA LYS A 43 6.59 11.20 -9.82
C LYS A 43 7.39 11.52 -8.56
N GLU A 44 6.78 12.13 -7.57
CA GLU A 44 7.41 12.43 -6.28
C GLU A 44 7.70 11.15 -5.51
N SER A 45 6.71 10.28 -5.33
CA SER A 45 6.87 8.99 -4.67
C SER A 45 7.85 8.07 -5.39
N LEU A 46 7.81 7.99 -6.72
CA LEU A 46 8.80 7.19 -7.48
C LEU A 46 10.23 7.70 -7.24
N ARG A 47 10.46 9.02 -7.27
CA ARG A 47 11.78 9.61 -6.97
C ARG A 47 12.21 9.34 -5.53
N PHE A 48 11.27 9.41 -4.59
CA PHE A 48 11.53 9.13 -3.18
C PHE A 48 11.93 7.66 -2.97
N LEU A 49 11.16 6.72 -3.51
CA LEU A 49 11.43 5.29 -3.43
C LEU A 49 12.75 4.92 -4.14
N GLN A 50 13.07 5.53 -5.28
CA GLN A 50 14.37 5.39 -5.93
C GLN A 50 15.54 5.83 -5.03
N LYS A 51 15.40 6.94 -4.29
CA LYS A 51 16.41 7.38 -3.31
C LYS A 51 16.56 6.40 -2.14
N LEU A 52 15.53 5.61 -1.85
CA LEU A 52 15.58 4.50 -0.90
C LEU A 52 16.07 3.18 -1.54
N GLY A 53 16.51 3.20 -2.80
CA GLY A 53 17.03 2.01 -3.49
C GLY A 53 15.96 1.06 -4.01
N ILE A 54 14.70 1.52 -4.12
CA ILE A 54 13.61 0.75 -4.71
C ILE A 54 13.51 1.09 -6.20
N ALA A 55 13.56 0.07 -7.04
CA ALA A 55 13.49 0.24 -8.48
C ALA A 55 12.04 0.54 -8.94
N THR A 56 11.86 1.32 -10.00
CA THR A 56 10.53 1.80 -10.44
C THR A 56 9.61 0.68 -10.90
N GLU A 57 10.16 -0.41 -11.43
CA GLU A 57 9.44 -1.62 -11.80
C GLU A 57 8.86 -2.37 -10.59
N LYS A 58 9.28 -2.00 -9.37
CA LYS A 58 8.72 -2.49 -8.11
C LYS A 58 7.61 -1.59 -7.56
N VAL A 59 7.05 -0.72 -8.41
CA VAL A 59 5.95 0.18 -8.04
C VAL A 59 4.81 0.03 -9.04
N LEU A 60 3.63 -0.30 -8.53
CA LEU A 60 2.39 -0.39 -9.29
C LEU A 60 1.48 0.79 -8.95
N LEU A 61 1.20 1.61 -9.95
CA LEU A 61 0.30 2.75 -9.85
C LEU A 61 -1.11 2.30 -10.24
N MET A 62 -1.82 1.66 -9.31
CA MET A 62 -3.16 1.11 -9.60
C MET A 62 -4.21 2.20 -9.77
N GLY A 63 -4.01 3.38 -9.18
CA GLY A 63 -4.96 4.48 -9.32
C GLY A 63 -5.23 4.91 -10.75
N ASP A 64 -4.22 4.84 -11.62
CA ASP A 64 -4.38 5.20 -13.04
C ASP A 64 -5.36 4.25 -13.76
N LYS A 65 -5.47 2.99 -13.30
CA LYS A 65 -6.44 2.03 -13.84
C LYS A 65 -7.87 2.33 -13.40
N PHE A 66 -8.04 2.86 -12.18
CA PHE A 66 -9.36 3.13 -11.59
C PHE A 66 -9.80 4.59 -11.76
N ALA A 67 -8.90 5.47 -12.22
CA ALA A 67 -9.06 6.93 -12.17
C ALA A 67 -9.47 7.40 -10.76
N ALA A 68 -8.94 6.75 -9.73
CA ALA A 68 -9.35 6.96 -8.36
C ALA A 68 -8.76 8.25 -7.79
N ASN A 69 -9.65 9.13 -7.33
CA ASN A 69 -9.29 10.33 -6.60
C ASN A 69 -9.22 10.04 -5.09
N ASP A 70 -8.75 11.03 -4.35
CA ASP A 70 -8.78 11.04 -2.89
C ASP A 70 -10.19 10.73 -2.34
N GLY A 71 -10.25 9.85 -1.36
CA GLY A 71 -11.46 9.43 -0.67
C GLY A 71 -12.37 8.48 -1.45
N GLN A 72 -11.88 7.90 -2.53
CA GLN A 72 -12.66 7.02 -3.40
C GLN A 72 -12.35 5.54 -3.23
N LEU A 73 -11.44 5.12 -2.34
CA LEU A 73 -11.02 3.71 -2.24
C LEU A 73 -12.19 2.78 -1.98
N LEU A 74 -13.11 3.19 -1.10
CA LEU A 74 -14.29 2.40 -0.78
C LEU A 74 -15.18 2.12 -2.01
N ASN A 75 -15.23 3.04 -2.98
CA ASN A 75 -16.03 2.88 -4.19
C ASN A 75 -15.48 1.82 -5.15
N TYR A 76 -14.18 1.51 -5.04
CA TYR A 76 -13.47 0.54 -5.88
C TYR A 76 -12.96 -0.66 -5.07
N PHE A 77 -13.47 -0.85 -3.84
CA PHE A 77 -12.94 -1.84 -2.89
C PHE A 77 -12.92 -3.26 -3.48
N ASN A 78 -14.03 -3.67 -4.10
CA ASN A 78 -14.17 -5.03 -4.64
C ASN A 78 -13.31 -5.24 -5.89
N GLU A 79 -13.21 -4.22 -6.75
CA GLU A 79 -12.41 -4.23 -7.96
C GLU A 79 -10.92 -4.24 -7.63
N PHE A 80 -10.50 -3.44 -6.65
CA PHE A 80 -9.12 -3.42 -6.17
C PHE A 80 -8.76 -4.75 -5.51
N TYR A 81 -9.61 -5.28 -4.63
CA TYR A 81 -9.43 -6.62 -4.04
C TYR A 81 -9.29 -7.70 -5.11
N SER A 82 -10.17 -7.72 -6.11
CA SER A 82 -10.12 -8.70 -7.20
C SER A 82 -8.84 -8.56 -8.04
N ALA A 83 -8.39 -7.32 -8.28
CA ALA A 83 -7.13 -7.06 -8.96
C ALA A 83 -5.93 -7.57 -8.15
N MET A 84 -5.93 -7.36 -6.84
CA MET A 84 -4.87 -7.87 -5.95
C MET A 84 -4.83 -9.40 -5.93
N ILE A 85 -5.98 -10.06 -5.79
CA ILE A 85 -6.06 -11.53 -5.85
C ILE A 85 -5.47 -12.08 -7.16
N SER A 86 -5.68 -11.38 -8.27
CA SER A 86 -5.17 -11.80 -9.59
C SER A 86 -3.65 -11.61 -9.74
N LEU A 87 -3.05 -10.64 -9.03
CA LEU A 87 -1.60 -10.39 -9.09
C LEU A 87 -0.78 -11.53 -8.45
N THR A 88 -1.31 -12.15 -7.39
CA THR A 88 -0.54 -13.04 -6.52
C THR A 88 -0.72 -14.52 -6.78
N GLN A 89 -1.63 -14.92 -7.68
CA GLN A 89 -1.67 -16.29 -8.22
C GLN A 89 -0.37 -16.72 -8.93
N ILE A 90 0.65 -15.84 -8.95
CA ILE A 90 1.92 -15.96 -9.66
C ILE A 90 3.11 -16.19 -8.71
N HIS A 91 2.94 -16.08 -7.38
CA HIS A 91 4.07 -16.14 -6.43
C HIS A 91 3.98 -17.31 -5.44
N ASN A 92 4.96 -18.22 -5.49
CA ASN A 92 5.18 -19.33 -4.53
C ASN A 92 6.02 -18.90 -3.30
N ASP A 93 6.22 -17.59 -3.10
CA ASP A 93 7.12 -17.06 -2.08
C ASP A 93 6.36 -16.70 -0.80
N ASP A 94 7.04 -16.72 0.35
CA ASP A 94 6.52 -16.12 1.59
C ASP A 94 6.21 -14.64 1.36
N ILE A 95 4.97 -14.22 1.67
CA ILE A 95 4.48 -12.85 1.52
C ILE A 95 4.28 -12.21 2.90
N GLU A 96 4.55 -10.91 3.01
CA GLU A 96 4.02 -10.04 4.05
C GLU A 96 3.34 -8.84 3.41
N ILE A 97 2.14 -8.49 3.89
CA ILE A 97 1.44 -7.26 3.50
C ILE A 97 1.76 -6.17 4.51
N VAL A 98 2.01 -4.96 4.02
CA VAL A 98 2.25 -3.76 4.82
C VAL A 98 1.22 -2.71 4.43
N CYS A 99 0.43 -2.22 5.37
CA CYS A 99 -0.55 -1.17 5.09
C CYS A 99 -0.77 -0.24 6.30
N PRO A 100 -1.40 0.93 6.11
CA PRO A 100 -1.91 1.73 7.21
C PRO A 100 -2.81 0.91 8.16
N ALA A 101 -2.77 1.24 9.45
CA ALA A 101 -3.68 0.71 10.46
C ALA A 101 -5.07 1.36 10.34
N PHE A 102 -6.09 0.71 10.91
CA PHE A 102 -7.41 1.31 11.08
C PHE A 102 -7.38 2.32 12.24
N GLU A 103 -7.40 3.62 11.92
CA GLU A 103 -7.16 4.71 12.87
C GLU A 103 -8.33 5.71 12.95
N GLY A 104 -9.28 5.66 12.01
CA GLY A 104 -10.41 6.60 11.96
C GLY A 104 -10.03 8.04 11.57
N GLY A 105 -8.82 8.26 11.05
CA GLY A 105 -8.33 9.56 10.61
C GLY A 105 -8.59 9.87 9.14
N HIS A 106 -8.56 8.85 8.28
CA HIS A 106 -8.83 8.97 6.85
C HIS A 106 -9.49 7.69 6.35
N HIS A 107 -10.66 7.81 5.72
CA HIS A 107 -11.43 6.65 5.29
C HIS A 107 -10.74 5.75 4.27
N ASP A 108 -9.86 6.28 3.40
CA ASP A 108 -9.06 5.43 2.49
C ASP A 108 -8.00 4.61 3.25
N HIS A 109 -7.48 5.11 4.37
CA HIS A 109 -6.55 4.34 5.23
C HIS A 109 -7.29 3.21 5.96
N ASP A 110 -8.49 3.51 6.45
CA ASP A 110 -9.32 2.49 7.09
C ASP A 110 -9.78 1.43 6.07
N ALA A 111 -10.14 1.86 4.86
CA ALA A 111 -10.53 0.96 3.78
C ALA A 111 -9.36 0.08 3.34
N ILE A 112 -8.14 0.61 3.14
CA ILE A 112 -6.98 -0.22 2.79
C ILE A 112 -6.59 -1.17 3.93
N SER A 113 -6.76 -0.79 5.22
CA SER A 113 -6.52 -1.68 6.36
C SER A 113 -7.44 -2.91 6.30
N ILE A 114 -8.73 -2.70 6.07
CA ILE A 114 -9.71 -3.80 5.90
C ILE A 114 -9.31 -4.67 4.70
N LEU A 115 -8.90 -4.05 3.60
CA LEU A 115 -8.48 -4.75 2.38
C LEU A 115 -7.21 -5.58 2.62
N GLY A 116 -6.21 -5.04 3.30
CA GLY A 116 -4.99 -5.73 3.71
C GLY A 116 -5.27 -6.95 4.58
N ARG A 117 -6.19 -6.84 5.55
CA ARG A 117 -6.65 -7.97 6.37
C ARG A 117 -7.34 -9.05 5.55
N ALA A 118 -8.22 -8.65 4.62
CA ALA A 118 -8.90 -9.58 3.73
C ALA A 118 -7.89 -10.33 2.84
N LEU A 119 -6.91 -9.62 2.28
CA LEU A 119 -5.86 -10.22 1.46
C LEU A 119 -4.93 -11.13 2.26
N ALA A 120 -4.50 -10.71 3.46
CA ALA A 120 -3.65 -11.52 4.33
C ALA A 120 -4.33 -12.85 4.69
N LYS A 121 -5.64 -12.81 4.98
CA LYS A 121 -6.44 -14.01 5.20
C LYS A 121 -6.51 -14.90 3.95
N SER A 122 -6.75 -14.32 2.79
CA SER A 122 -6.89 -15.04 1.52
C SER A 122 -5.56 -15.64 1.04
N TRP A 123 -4.44 -14.97 1.29
CA TRP A 123 -3.10 -15.43 0.93
C TRP A 123 -2.41 -16.21 2.05
N GLN A 124 -3.05 -16.34 3.22
CA GLN A 124 -2.48 -16.99 4.41
C GLN A 124 -1.10 -16.44 4.77
N CYS A 125 -0.96 -15.12 4.75
CA CYS A 125 0.32 -14.43 4.90
C CYS A 125 0.31 -13.44 6.07
N ASN A 126 1.49 -12.93 6.42
CA ASN A 126 1.62 -11.96 7.52
C ASN A 126 1.07 -10.60 7.11
N LEU A 127 0.53 -9.87 8.09
CA LEU A 127 0.11 -8.48 7.95
C LEU A 127 0.86 -7.63 8.97
N PHE A 128 1.52 -6.59 8.48
CA PHE A 128 2.13 -5.53 9.27
C PHE A 128 1.34 -4.24 9.05
N GLU A 129 0.77 -3.68 10.12
CA GLU A 129 0.07 -2.40 10.08
C GLU A 129 0.96 -1.30 10.67
N PHE A 130 1.01 -0.14 10.02
CA PHE A 130 1.72 1.04 10.53
C PHE A 130 0.78 2.21 10.80
N TYR A 131 1.13 3.01 11.79
CA TYR A 131 0.35 4.16 12.26
C TYR A 131 0.75 5.43 11.52
N LEU A 132 -0.22 6.29 11.20
CA LEU A 132 0.04 7.60 10.61
C LEU A 132 -0.60 8.70 11.48
N TYR A 133 -1.93 8.71 11.58
CA TYR A 133 -2.71 9.73 12.30
C TYR A 133 -4.15 9.26 12.54
N HIS A 134 -4.75 9.71 13.64
CA HIS A 134 -6.13 9.40 14.01
C HIS A 134 -7.04 10.63 13.98
N GLY A 135 -8.35 10.41 13.78
CA GLY A 135 -9.38 11.46 13.78
C GLY A 135 -9.90 11.86 15.16
N TYR A 136 -9.26 11.41 16.26
CA TYR A 136 -9.74 11.77 17.59
C TYR A 136 -9.72 13.28 17.82
N GLY A 137 -10.91 13.85 18.05
CA GLY A 137 -11.09 15.27 18.33
C GLY A 137 -11.11 16.18 17.09
N THR A 138 -11.10 15.63 15.87
CA THR A 138 -11.28 16.41 14.63
C THR A 138 -12.75 16.47 14.22
N GLN A 139 -13.14 17.54 13.53
CA GLN A 139 -14.43 17.59 12.83
C GLN A 139 -14.18 17.06 11.42
N GLY A 140 -14.83 15.94 11.08
CA GLY A 140 -14.78 15.35 9.73
C GLY A 140 -15.62 16.13 8.71
#